data_AF-A0A075H8N3-F1
#
_entry.id   AF-A0A075H8N3-F1
#
_cell.length_a   1.000
_cell.length_b   1.000
_cell.length_c   1.000
_cell.angle_alpha   90.00
_cell.angle_beta   90.00
_cell.angle_gamma   90.00
#
_symmetry.space_group_name_H-M   'P 1'
#
loop_
_entity.id
_entity.type
_entity.pdbx_description
1 polymer ?
#
loop_
_entity_poly.entity_id
_entity_poly.type
_entity_poly.pdbx_seq_one_letter_code
_entity_poly.pdbx_strand_id
1 'polypeptide(L)'
;MERIPKNHEILSTVDGESYEKLQKVLLKKPVKSASGVAVIALMPKPFACPHGRCTYCPGGIEFNTPNSYTGKEPVTINAIKNQYNPNIQITSKLNQLQLFGHDTSKIELVIVGGTFLFMPKDYQNDFIKSCYDALNGFESKDLQTAMKNNETTKNRNVGFTIETKPDYCKKEHVDLMLSYGVTRVEIGVQSLHERVYKIVNRGHDYNDVIESFQISKDSGYKIVAHMMPGLPTITPKEDIDDFKKLFNDSNFKPDMLKIYPSLVLENTALYNDFIAKKYTPYSDEEMLNVLTETKK
;
A
#
# COMPACT_ATOMS: atom_id res chain seq x y z
N MET A 1 -32.99 -28.07 7.24
CA MET A 1 -31.78 -27.23 7.02
C MET A 1 -31.76 -26.15 8.08
N GLU A 2 -30.73 -26.09 8.93
CA GLU A 2 -30.64 -25.11 10.02
C GLU A 2 -30.25 -23.70 9.55
N ARG A 3 -29.62 -23.59 8.37
CA ARG A 3 -29.37 -22.31 7.69
C ARG A 3 -29.16 -22.50 6.20
N ILE A 4 -29.28 -21.39 5.45
CA ILE A 4 -28.88 -21.32 4.05
C ILE A 4 -27.34 -21.45 3.96
N PRO A 5 -26.80 -22.33 3.10
CA PRO A 5 -25.36 -22.45 2.89
C PRO A 5 -24.81 -21.16 2.26
N LYS A 6 -23.61 -20.76 2.67
CA LYS A 6 -22.88 -19.62 2.10
C LYS A 6 -22.38 -19.99 0.71
N ASN A 7 -22.23 -18.99 -0.16
CA ASN A 7 -21.73 -19.18 -1.53
C ASN A 7 -20.49 -20.08 -1.64
N HIS A 8 -19.50 -19.91 -0.76
CA HIS A 8 -18.28 -20.74 -0.77
C HIS A 8 -18.53 -22.19 -0.37
N GLU A 9 -19.51 -22.46 0.49
CA GLU A 9 -19.89 -23.82 0.88
C GLU A 9 -20.52 -24.53 -0.33
N ILE A 10 -21.36 -23.83 -1.08
CA ILE A 10 -21.94 -24.35 -2.34
C ILE A 10 -20.84 -24.61 -3.37
N LEU A 11 -19.91 -23.66 -3.57
CA LEU A 11 -18.80 -23.82 -4.50
C LEU A 11 -17.86 -24.98 -4.12
N SER A 12 -17.70 -25.27 -2.82
CA SER A 12 -16.87 -26.40 -2.37
C SER A 12 -17.48 -27.78 -2.64
N THR A 13 -18.78 -27.85 -2.95
CA THR A 13 -19.49 -29.13 -3.21
C THR A 13 -19.58 -29.51 -4.69
N VAL A 14 -19.04 -28.68 -5.58
CA VAL A 14 -19.17 -28.85 -7.03
C VAL A 14 -17.80 -28.77 -7.72
N ASP A 15 -17.65 -29.49 -8.82
CA ASP A 15 -16.45 -29.54 -9.65
C ASP A 15 -16.78 -29.43 -11.15
N GLY A 16 -15.73 -29.40 -11.98
CA GLY A 16 -15.84 -29.38 -13.44
C GLY A 16 -16.74 -28.27 -13.99
N GLU A 17 -17.60 -28.63 -14.96
CA GLU A 17 -18.51 -27.70 -15.64
C GLU A 17 -19.51 -27.04 -14.69
N SER A 18 -19.94 -27.75 -13.64
CA SER A 18 -20.85 -27.23 -12.62
C SER A 18 -20.18 -26.14 -11.79
N TYR A 19 -18.90 -26.31 -11.45
CA TYR A 19 -18.12 -25.27 -10.77
C TYR A 19 -18.00 -24.02 -11.64
N GLU A 20 -17.66 -24.14 -12.93
CA GLU A 20 -17.50 -22.99 -13.81
C GLU A 20 -18.79 -22.17 -13.96
N LYS A 21 -19.94 -22.85 -14.03
CA LYS A 21 -21.26 -22.20 -14.08
C LYS A 21 -21.57 -21.50 -12.76
N LEU A 22 -21.40 -22.19 -11.63
CA LEU A 22 -21.75 -21.65 -10.32
C LEU A 22 -20.78 -20.57 -9.84
N GLN A 23 -19.50 -20.66 -10.17
CA GLN A 23 -18.49 -19.66 -9.85
C GLN A 23 -18.89 -18.28 -10.38
N LYS A 24 -19.36 -18.19 -11.62
CA LYS A 24 -19.80 -16.91 -12.23
C LYS A 24 -20.95 -16.24 -11.47
N VAL A 25 -21.86 -17.04 -10.91
CA VAL A 25 -23.05 -16.55 -10.19
C VAL A 25 -22.76 -16.28 -8.72
N LEU A 26 -21.93 -17.12 -8.09
CA LEU A 26 -21.69 -17.10 -6.65
C LEU A 26 -20.45 -16.28 -6.24
N LEU A 27 -19.66 -15.77 -7.21
CA LEU A 27 -18.48 -14.96 -6.98
C LEU A 27 -18.79 -13.72 -6.13
N LYS A 28 -18.13 -13.63 -4.98
CA LYS A 28 -18.34 -12.54 -4.04
C LYS A 28 -17.40 -11.37 -4.37
N LYS A 29 -17.95 -10.16 -4.57
CA LYS A 29 -17.18 -8.93 -4.89
C LYS A 29 -16.31 -9.12 -6.16
N PRO A 30 -16.92 -9.34 -7.33
CA PRO A 30 -16.21 -9.65 -8.57
C PRO A 30 -15.15 -8.61 -8.96
N VAL A 31 -15.37 -7.33 -8.60
CA VAL A 31 -14.44 -6.22 -8.83
C VAL A 31 -13.03 -6.45 -8.25
N LYS A 32 -12.87 -7.33 -7.26
CA LYS A 32 -11.57 -7.60 -6.61
C LYS A 32 -10.54 -8.28 -7.51
N SER A 33 -11.00 -9.02 -8.51
CA SER A 33 -10.14 -9.75 -9.44
C SER A 33 -10.63 -9.59 -10.88
N ALA A 34 -11.40 -8.53 -11.15
CA ALA A 34 -11.98 -8.28 -12.47
C ALA A 34 -10.90 -8.04 -13.53
N SER A 35 -9.72 -7.55 -13.13
CA SER A 35 -8.54 -7.43 -13.99
C SER A 35 -7.84 -8.75 -14.30
N GLY A 36 -8.27 -9.86 -13.68
CA GLY A 36 -7.57 -11.14 -13.73
C GLY A 36 -6.32 -11.20 -12.84
N VAL A 37 -6.09 -10.19 -11.98
CA VAL A 37 -5.00 -10.17 -10.98
C VAL A 37 -5.62 -9.99 -9.60
N ALA A 38 -5.26 -10.86 -8.66
CA ALA A 38 -5.69 -10.73 -7.27
C ALA A 38 -4.64 -9.98 -6.44
N VAL A 39 -5.06 -8.92 -5.76
CA VAL A 39 -4.17 -8.08 -4.94
C VAL A 39 -4.15 -8.58 -3.49
N ILE A 40 -2.95 -8.80 -2.96
CA ILE A 40 -2.70 -9.19 -1.56
C ILE A 40 -1.82 -8.12 -0.90
N ALA A 41 -2.44 -7.33 -0.03
CA ALA A 41 -1.74 -6.36 0.81
C ALA A 41 -1.15 -7.05 2.05
N LEU A 42 0.09 -6.70 2.40
CA LEU A 42 0.89 -7.28 3.47
C LEU A 42 1.45 -6.17 4.34
N MET A 43 1.52 -6.42 5.64
CA MET A 43 2.18 -5.52 6.58
C MET A 43 3.43 -6.20 7.16
N PRO A 44 4.60 -5.54 7.06
CA PRO A 44 5.76 -5.93 7.85
C PRO A 44 5.54 -5.51 9.31
N LYS A 45 6.44 -5.95 10.20
CA LYS A 45 6.39 -5.56 11.61
C LYS A 45 6.42 -4.03 11.75
N PRO A 46 5.78 -3.44 12.77
CA PRO A 46 5.91 -2.02 13.06
C PRO A 46 7.37 -1.62 13.24
N PHE A 47 7.78 -0.54 12.58
CA PHE A 47 9.13 0.00 12.67
C PHE A 47 9.09 1.52 12.65
N ALA A 48 9.91 2.14 13.50
CA ALA A 48 9.88 3.58 13.70
C ALA A 48 10.42 4.30 12.46
N CYS A 49 9.79 5.42 12.13
CA CYS A 49 10.36 6.38 11.18
C CYS A 49 11.60 7.04 11.82
N PRO A 50 12.74 7.17 11.11
CA PRO A 50 13.96 7.77 11.65
C PRO A 50 13.80 9.22 12.14
N HIS A 51 12.90 9.98 11.52
CA HIS A 51 12.60 11.39 11.86
C HIS A 51 11.56 11.53 12.99
N GLY A 52 11.15 10.43 13.63
CA GLY A 52 10.04 10.39 14.56
C GLY A 52 8.69 10.24 13.84
N ARG A 53 7.62 10.82 14.38
CA ARG A 53 6.25 10.64 13.88
C ARG A 53 5.76 11.90 13.16
N CYS A 54 5.11 11.72 12.01
CA CYS A 54 4.38 12.78 11.32
C CYS A 54 3.12 13.17 12.11
N THR A 55 2.74 14.45 12.11
CA THR A 55 1.67 14.95 13.00
C THR A 55 0.31 14.29 12.81
N TYR A 56 0.02 13.74 11.64
CA TYR A 56 -1.24 13.09 11.27
C TYR A 56 -1.21 11.55 11.33
N CYS A 57 -0.06 10.92 11.59
CA CYS A 57 0.07 9.46 11.64
C CYS A 57 -0.52 8.92 12.96
N PRO A 58 -1.56 8.05 12.92
CA PRO A 58 -2.23 7.55 14.14
C PRO A 58 -1.55 6.35 14.79
N GLY A 59 -0.70 5.64 14.05
CA GLY A 59 -0.12 4.37 14.46
C GLY A 59 1.33 4.47 14.91
N GLY A 60 1.94 3.30 15.10
CA GLY A 60 3.36 3.15 15.39
C GLY A 60 3.66 2.00 16.33
N ILE A 61 4.92 1.90 16.75
CA ILE A 61 5.40 0.80 17.57
C ILE A 61 4.59 0.67 18.86
N GLU A 62 4.24 1.77 19.54
CA GLU A 62 3.50 1.69 20.80
C GLU A 62 2.06 1.16 20.64
N PHE A 63 1.50 1.24 19.43
CA PHE A 63 0.18 0.70 19.09
C PHE A 63 0.25 -0.67 18.41
N ASN A 64 1.47 -1.20 18.22
CA ASN A 64 1.74 -2.39 17.43
C ASN A 64 1.07 -2.30 16.05
N THR A 65 1.20 -1.17 15.36
CA THR A 65 0.69 -0.92 14.00
C THR A 65 1.73 -0.17 13.15
N PRO A 66 1.73 -0.29 11.81
CA PRO A 66 2.49 0.64 10.99
C PRO A 66 2.04 2.09 11.21
N ASN A 67 2.94 3.07 11.01
CA ASN A 67 2.73 4.45 11.45
C ASN A 67 1.45 5.11 10.88
N SER A 68 1.07 4.77 9.65
CA SER A 68 -0.11 5.36 9.00
C SER A 68 -1.43 4.65 9.31
N TYR A 69 -1.46 3.64 10.19
CA TYR A 69 -2.61 2.76 10.39
C TYR A 69 -3.15 2.79 11.83
N THR A 70 -4.47 2.70 11.96
CA THR A 70 -5.16 2.77 13.27
C THR A 70 -5.23 1.41 13.97
N GLY A 71 -4.98 0.30 13.26
CA GLY A 71 -5.17 -1.05 13.80
C GLY A 71 -6.57 -1.60 13.61
N LYS A 72 -7.51 -0.78 13.12
CA LYS A 72 -8.91 -1.17 12.89
C LYS A 72 -9.16 -1.66 11.46
N GLU A 73 -8.20 -1.44 10.56
CA GLU A 73 -8.34 -1.86 9.17
C GLU A 73 -8.22 -3.39 9.06
N PRO A 74 -9.01 -4.05 8.18
CA PRO A 74 -8.99 -5.51 8.06
C PRO A 74 -7.60 -6.11 7.78
N VAL A 75 -6.75 -5.40 7.03
CA VAL A 75 -5.37 -5.82 6.77
C VAL A 75 -4.51 -5.75 8.05
N THR A 76 -4.63 -4.67 8.82
CA THR A 76 -3.89 -4.47 10.08
C THR A 76 -4.29 -5.49 11.13
N ILE A 77 -5.60 -5.72 11.30
CA ILE A 77 -6.13 -6.74 12.23
C ILE A 77 -5.57 -8.12 11.89
N ASN A 78 -5.55 -8.48 10.61
CA ASN A 78 -5.02 -9.76 10.16
C ASN A 78 -3.51 -9.87 10.38
N ALA A 79 -2.76 -8.80 10.09
CA ALA A 79 -1.33 -8.75 10.31
C ALA A 79 -0.97 -8.91 11.79
N ILE A 80 -1.64 -8.19 12.69
CA ILE A 80 -1.45 -8.30 14.15
C ILE A 80 -1.74 -9.72 14.61
N LYS A 81 -2.88 -10.29 14.22
CA LYS A 81 -3.27 -11.67 14.60
C LYS A 81 -2.23 -12.70 14.20
N ASN A 82 -1.60 -12.52 13.05
CA ASN A 82 -0.59 -13.42 12.51
C ASN A 82 0.84 -12.99 12.83
N GLN A 83 1.02 -12.08 13.82
CA GLN A 83 2.33 -11.59 14.27
C GLN A 83 3.22 -11.06 13.13
N TYR A 84 2.59 -10.45 12.12
CA TYR A 84 3.25 -9.91 10.93
C TYR A 84 4.04 -10.95 10.12
N ASN A 85 3.71 -12.25 10.26
CA ASN A 85 4.34 -13.30 9.48
C ASN A 85 3.84 -13.24 8.01
N PRO A 86 4.72 -13.00 7.02
CA PRO A 86 4.32 -12.86 5.61
C PRO A 86 3.69 -14.14 5.05
N ASN A 87 4.23 -15.32 5.40
CA ASN A 87 3.70 -16.59 4.93
C ASN A 87 2.25 -16.81 5.34
N ILE A 88 1.93 -16.57 6.62
CA ILE A 88 0.56 -16.72 7.13
C ILE A 88 -0.37 -15.66 6.51
N GLN A 89 0.09 -14.40 6.38
CA GLN A 89 -0.69 -13.34 5.75
C GLN A 89 -1.09 -13.69 4.30
N ILE A 90 -0.15 -14.21 3.51
CA ILE A 90 -0.37 -14.59 2.10
C ILE A 90 -1.22 -15.84 2.00
N THR A 91 -0.85 -16.94 2.68
CA THR A 91 -1.56 -18.23 2.57
C THR A 91 -3.01 -18.12 3.04
N SER A 92 -3.26 -17.42 4.15
CA SER A 92 -4.61 -17.12 4.64
C SER A 92 -5.43 -16.37 3.59
N LYS A 93 -4.81 -15.39 2.92
CA LYS A 93 -5.49 -14.57 1.91
C LYS A 93 -5.76 -15.34 0.63
N LEU A 94 -4.80 -16.15 0.16
CA LEU A 94 -4.96 -17.04 -0.99
C LEU A 94 -6.12 -18.01 -0.77
N ASN A 95 -6.15 -18.68 0.39
CA ASN A 95 -7.23 -19.60 0.75
C ASN A 95 -8.59 -18.88 0.76
N GLN A 96 -8.67 -17.68 1.35
CA GLN A 96 -9.89 -16.88 1.34
C GLN A 96 -10.35 -16.53 -0.08
N LEU A 97 -9.43 -16.13 -0.96
CA LEU A 97 -9.74 -15.78 -2.35
C LEU A 97 -10.25 -16.99 -3.13
N GLN A 98 -9.59 -18.13 -3.01
CA GLN A 98 -10.00 -19.39 -3.65
C GLN A 98 -11.37 -19.86 -3.15
N LEU A 99 -11.62 -19.80 -1.84
CA LEU A 99 -12.93 -20.12 -1.26
C LEU A 99 -14.04 -19.22 -1.81
N PHE A 100 -13.74 -17.95 -2.10
CA PHE A 100 -14.71 -17.02 -2.71
C PHE A 100 -14.82 -17.16 -4.23
N GLY A 101 -14.11 -18.11 -4.83
CA GLY A 101 -14.13 -18.38 -6.26
C GLY A 101 -13.29 -17.41 -7.09
N HIS A 102 -12.34 -16.70 -6.48
CA HIS A 102 -11.40 -15.86 -7.24
C HIS A 102 -10.26 -16.71 -7.82
N ASP A 103 -9.89 -16.41 -9.06
CA ASP A 103 -8.64 -16.92 -9.64
C ASP A 103 -7.44 -16.28 -8.92
N THR A 104 -6.52 -17.13 -8.46
CA THR A 104 -5.29 -16.73 -7.78
C THR A 104 -4.03 -17.04 -8.58
N SER A 105 -4.17 -17.36 -9.87
CA SER A 105 -3.05 -17.68 -10.76
C SER A 105 -2.07 -16.52 -10.94
N LYS A 106 -2.58 -15.29 -10.90
CA LYS A 106 -1.83 -14.04 -11.00
C LYS A 106 -2.08 -13.19 -9.76
N ILE A 107 -1.02 -12.94 -9.01
CA ILE A 107 -1.05 -12.19 -7.76
C ILE A 107 -0.25 -10.91 -7.91
N GLU A 108 -0.76 -9.83 -7.32
CA GLU A 108 0.04 -8.66 -7.00
C GLU A 108 0.22 -8.55 -5.48
N LEU A 109 1.47 -8.63 -5.02
CA LEU A 109 1.80 -8.35 -3.63
C LEU A 109 2.00 -6.85 -3.42
N VAL A 110 1.48 -6.33 -2.31
CA VAL A 110 1.64 -4.91 -1.93
C VAL A 110 2.10 -4.83 -0.48
N ILE A 111 3.33 -4.38 -0.26
CA ILE A 111 3.85 -4.10 1.08
C ILE A 111 3.44 -2.68 1.46
N VAL A 112 2.56 -2.59 2.45
CA VAL A 112 2.02 -1.32 2.93
C VAL A 112 2.66 -0.89 4.24
N GLY A 113 2.57 0.40 4.56
CA GLY A 113 3.05 0.99 5.82
C GLY A 113 4.15 2.02 5.67
N GLY A 114 4.84 2.04 4.53
CA GLY A 114 5.81 3.09 4.19
C GLY A 114 7.16 3.03 4.90
N THR A 115 7.39 2.06 5.79
CA THR A 115 8.62 1.97 6.61
C THR A 115 9.48 0.73 6.33
N PHE A 116 9.07 -0.11 5.37
CA PHE A 116 9.75 -1.37 5.07
C PHE A 116 11.24 -1.16 4.73
N LEU A 117 11.55 -0.14 3.93
CA LEU A 117 12.92 0.15 3.51
C LEU A 117 13.81 0.72 4.63
N PHE A 118 13.23 1.11 5.77
CA PHE A 118 13.99 1.57 6.96
C PHE A 118 14.52 0.39 7.78
N MET A 119 13.92 -0.79 7.61
CA MET A 119 14.24 -1.96 8.42
C MET A 119 15.63 -2.50 8.06
N PRO A 120 16.27 -3.30 8.94
CA PRO A 120 17.52 -3.97 8.61
C PRO A 120 17.41 -4.79 7.31
N LYS A 121 18.46 -4.78 6.49
CA LYS A 121 18.46 -5.43 5.16
C LYS A 121 18.18 -6.94 5.24
N ASP A 122 18.66 -7.61 6.29
CA ASP A 122 18.40 -9.04 6.52
C ASP A 122 16.91 -9.30 6.74
N TYR A 123 16.24 -8.45 7.55
CA TYR A 123 14.80 -8.55 7.75
C TYR A 123 14.04 -8.34 6.43
N GLN A 124 14.43 -7.33 5.64
CA GLN A 124 13.81 -7.08 4.34
C GLN A 124 13.97 -8.29 3.42
N ASN A 125 15.19 -8.83 3.29
CA ASN A 125 15.47 -10.00 2.47
C ASN A 125 14.65 -11.23 2.89
N ASP A 126 14.63 -11.53 4.19
CA ASP A 126 13.90 -12.68 4.73
C ASP A 126 12.39 -12.53 4.59
N PHE A 127 11.87 -11.31 4.77
CA PHE A 127 10.46 -11.01 4.57
C PHE A 127 10.04 -11.23 3.11
N ILE A 128 10.81 -10.71 2.15
CA ILE A 128 10.55 -10.87 0.71
C ILE A 128 10.67 -12.34 0.31
N LYS A 129 11.72 -13.04 0.76
CA LYS A 129 11.90 -14.48 0.50
C LYS A 129 10.68 -15.26 1.00
N SER A 130 10.25 -14.99 2.23
CA SER A 130 9.08 -15.65 2.82
C SER A 130 7.78 -15.33 2.06
N CYS A 131 7.68 -14.16 1.44
CA CYS A 131 6.57 -13.83 0.54
C CYS A 131 6.53 -14.76 -0.69
N TYR A 132 7.68 -14.94 -1.36
CA TYR A 132 7.78 -15.84 -2.50
C TYR A 132 7.55 -17.30 -2.10
N ASP A 133 8.14 -17.76 -1.00
CA ASP A 133 7.93 -19.12 -0.49
C ASP A 133 6.45 -19.42 -0.19
N ALA A 134 5.72 -18.42 0.33
CA ALA A 134 4.28 -18.54 0.57
C ALA A 134 3.45 -18.68 -0.71
N LEU A 135 3.83 -17.98 -1.77
CA LEU A 135 3.22 -18.13 -3.10
C LEU A 135 3.60 -19.45 -3.76
N ASN A 136 4.85 -19.90 -3.55
CA ASN A 136 5.37 -21.14 -4.10
C ASN A 136 4.77 -22.38 -3.40
N GLY A 137 4.43 -22.25 -2.12
CA GLY A 137 3.91 -23.34 -1.28
C GLY A 137 5.00 -24.20 -0.63
N PHE A 138 6.27 -23.78 -0.69
CA PHE A 138 7.40 -24.49 -0.09
C PHE A 138 8.56 -23.51 0.19
N GLU A 139 9.45 -23.90 1.10
CA GLU A 139 10.61 -23.08 1.47
C GLU A 139 11.75 -23.19 0.46
N SER A 140 12.36 -22.06 0.13
CA SER A 140 13.54 -21.98 -0.73
C SER A 140 14.81 -21.77 0.10
N LYS A 141 15.97 -22.05 -0.49
CA LYS A 141 17.28 -21.83 0.17
C LYS A 141 17.57 -20.35 0.39
N ASP A 142 17.32 -19.53 -0.62
CA ASP A 142 17.58 -18.09 -0.65
C ASP A 142 16.53 -17.37 -1.49
N LEU A 143 16.56 -16.04 -1.46
CA LEU A 143 15.60 -15.20 -2.18
C LEU A 143 15.63 -15.43 -3.69
N GLN A 144 16.82 -15.54 -4.29
CA GLN A 144 16.96 -15.73 -5.73
C GLN A 144 16.33 -17.05 -6.19
N THR A 145 16.53 -18.12 -5.41
CA THR A 145 15.87 -19.41 -5.64
C THR A 145 14.35 -19.29 -5.49
N ALA A 146 13.86 -18.56 -4.47
CA ALA A 146 12.43 -18.35 -4.26
C ALA A 146 11.77 -17.61 -5.43
N MET A 147 12.42 -16.56 -5.94
CA MET A 147 11.98 -15.79 -7.11
C MET A 147 11.94 -16.67 -8.36
N LYS A 148 13.02 -17.40 -8.64
CA LYS A 148 13.11 -18.30 -9.81
C LYS A 148 12.04 -19.40 -9.77
N ASN A 149 11.78 -19.97 -8.59
CA ASN A 149 10.71 -20.95 -8.43
C ASN A 149 9.34 -20.33 -8.75
N ASN A 150 9.10 -19.08 -8.35
CA ASN A 150 7.83 -18.40 -8.56
C ASN A 150 7.48 -18.15 -10.04
N GLU A 151 8.47 -18.12 -10.93
CA GLU A 151 8.25 -17.95 -12.38
C GLU A 151 7.34 -19.04 -12.98
N THR A 152 7.33 -20.24 -12.38
CA THR A 152 6.62 -21.42 -12.92
C THR A 152 5.55 -21.98 -11.98
N THR A 153 5.35 -21.42 -10.78
CA THR A 153 4.36 -21.91 -9.83
C THR A 153 2.92 -21.54 -10.23
N LYS A 154 1.96 -22.15 -9.51
CA LYS A 154 0.52 -21.88 -9.72
C LYS A 154 0.15 -20.45 -9.36
N ASN A 155 0.72 -19.89 -8.29
CA ASN A 155 0.43 -18.55 -7.79
C ASN A 155 1.60 -17.61 -8.10
N ARG A 156 1.57 -17.00 -9.29
CA ARG A 156 2.68 -16.17 -9.77
C ARG A 156 2.55 -14.74 -9.29
N ASN A 157 3.64 -14.19 -8.77
CA ASN A 157 3.74 -12.78 -8.43
C ASN A 157 3.99 -11.97 -9.71
N VAL A 158 2.92 -11.46 -10.32
CA VAL A 158 3.00 -10.69 -11.58
C VAL A 158 3.17 -9.19 -11.35
N GLY A 159 3.02 -8.74 -10.11
CA GLY A 159 3.21 -7.35 -9.70
C GLY A 159 3.66 -7.31 -8.25
N PHE A 160 4.62 -6.44 -7.94
CA PHE A 160 5.09 -6.33 -6.57
C PHE A 160 5.31 -4.86 -6.25
N THR A 161 4.56 -4.38 -5.27
CA THR A 161 4.51 -2.98 -4.88
C THR A 161 5.11 -2.79 -3.49
N ILE A 162 5.94 -1.77 -3.33
CA ILE A 162 6.40 -1.30 -2.02
C ILE A 162 6.03 0.18 -1.84
N GLU A 163 5.38 0.49 -0.71
CA GLU A 163 5.19 1.86 -0.24
C GLU A 163 6.47 2.34 0.46
N THR A 164 6.93 3.56 0.14
CA THR A 164 8.10 4.18 0.76
C THR A 164 7.96 5.70 0.87
N LYS A 165 8.87 6.32 1.63
CA LYS A 165 9.06 7.77 1.61
C LYS A 165 10.06 8.18 0.51
N PRO A 166 9.95 9.41 -0.03
CA PRO A 166 10.93 9.98 -0.98
C PRO A 166 12.39 9.85 -0.55
N ASP A 167 12.71 10.14 0.73
CA ASP A 167 14.06 10.08 1.31
C ASP A 167 14.63 8.65 1.40
N TYR A 168 13.79 7.62 1.26
CA TYR A 168 14.15 6.20 1.17
C TYR A 168 13.78 5.59 -0.19
N CYS A 169 13.79 6.42 -1.21
CA CYS A 169 13.64 6.05 -2.61
C CYS A 169 14.82 6.60 -3.43
N LYS A 170 16.01 6.57 -2.82
CA LYS A 170 17.29 6.90 -3.45
C LYS A 170 17.84 5.71 -4.22
N LYS A 171 18.93 5.91 -4.96
CA LYS A 171 19.54 4.89 -5.82
C LYS A 171 19.73 3.53 -5.11
N GLU A 172 20.32 3.51 -3.92
CA GLU A 172 20.53 2.26 -3.17
C GLU A 172 19.23 1.52 -2.80
N HIS A 173 18.15 2.27 -2.57
CA HIS A 173 16.83 1.74 -2.23
C HIS A 173 16.15 1.17 -3.47
N VAL A 174 16.26 1.88 -4.59
CA VAL A 174 15.77 1.46 -5.89
C VAL A 174 16.49 0.20 -6.38
N ASP A 175 17.82 0.17 -6.30
CA ASP A 175 18.62 -1.02 -6.64
C ASP A 175 18.21 -2.23 -5.78
N LEU A 176 17.96 -2.01 -4.50
CA LEU A 176 17.50 -3.07 -3.59
C LEU A 176 16.09 -3.57 -3.95
N MET A 177 15.14 -2.67 -4.20
CA MET A 177 13.79 -3.03 -4.65
C MET A 177 13.84 -3.83 -5.96
N LEU A 178 14.73 -3.50 -6.89
CA LEU A 178 14.91 -4.26 -8.13
C LEU A 178 15.38 -5.68 -7.83
N SER A 179 16.33 -5.84 -6.90
CA SER A 179 16.81 -7.16 -6.46
C SER A 179 15.72 -8.03 -5.81
N TYR A 180 14.65 -7.42 -5.30
CA TYR A 180 13.48 -8.08 -4.72
C TYR A 180 12.40 -8.46 -5.74
N GLY A 181 12.55 -8.03 -7.01
CA GLY A 181 11.54 -8.19 -8.04
C GLY A 181 10.36 -7.23 -7.91
N VAL A 182 10.54 -6.10 -7.22
CA VAL A 182 9.53 -5.02 -7.17
C VAL A 182 9.33 -4.46 -8.57
N THR A 183 8.08 -4.15 -8.92
CA THR A 183 7.70 -3.59 -10.22
C THR A 183 6.96 -2.25 -10.12
N ARG A 184 6.52 -1.87 -8.93
CA ARG A 184 5.87 -0.58 -8.65
C ARG A 184 6.33 -0.01 -7.32
N VAL A 185 6.59 1.29 -7.28
CA VAL A 185 6.86 2.02 -6.05
C VAL A 185 5.73 2.99 -5.78
N GLU A 186 5.30 3.08 -4.53
CA GLU A 186 4.38 4.12 -4.10
C GLU A 186 5.08 5.10 -3.18
N ILE A 187 5.11 6.36 -3.59
CA ILE A 187 5.90 7.39 -2.96
C ILE A 187 4.97 8.30 -2.16
N GLY A 188 5.22 8.37 -0.86
CA GLY A 188 4.51 9.22 0.09
C GLY A 188 4.79 10.71 -0.07
N VAL A 189 4.38 11.35 -1.17
CA VAL A 189 4.62 12.78 -1.48
C VAL A 189 3.83 13.72 -0.57
N GLN A 190 2.55 13.43 -0.39
CA GLN A 190 1.56 14.14 0.43
C GLN A 190 1.20 15.55 -0.04
N SER A 191 2.16 16.44 -0.26
CA SER A 191 1.99 17.79 -0.81
C SER A 191 3.22 18.14 -1.64
N LEU A 192 3.20 19.19 -2.46
CA LEU A 192 4.39 19.72 -3.16
C LEU A 192 4.95 21.00 -2.51
N HIS A 193 4.58 21.27 -1.25
CA HIS A 193 5.01 22.44 -0.50
C HIS A 193 5.90 22.10 0.70
N GLU A 194 7.13 22.63 0.71
CA GLU A 194 8.07 22.41 1.84
C GLU A 194 7.51 22.86 3.20
N ARG A 195 6.74 23.95 3.23
CA ARG A 195 6.13 24.44 4.48
C ARG A 195 5.21 23.40 5.11
N VAL A 196 4.53 22.60 4.29
CA VAL A 196 3.67 21.50 4.73
C VAL A 196 4.54 20.39 5.34
N TYR A 197 5.65 20.03 4.69
CA TYR A 197 6.57 19.02 5.26
C TYR A 197 7.11 19.41 6.62
N LYS A 198 7.45 20.69 6.80
CA LYS A 198 7.95 21.24 8.06
C LYS A 198 6.88 21.20 9.16
N ILE A 199 5.67 21.69 8.87
CA ILE A 199 4.60 21.76 9.89
C ILE A 199 4.09 20.37 10.30
N VAL A 200 4.10 19.39 9.38
CA VAL A 200 3.65 18.02 9.68
C VAL A 200 4.76 17.08 10.13
N ASN A 201 5.99 17.59 10.31
CA ASN A 201 7.18 16.79 10.62
C ASN A 201 7.33 15.57 9.69
N ARG A 202 7.32 15.81 8.36
CA ARG A 202 7.33 14.75 7.35
C ARG A 202 8.69 14.05 7.22
N GLY A 203 9.76 14.77 7.55
CA GLY A 203 11.14 14.28 7.54
C GLY A 203 11.71 13.98 6.16
N HIS A 204 11.28 14.72 5.13
CA HIS A 204 11.93 14.82 3.81
C HIS A 204 11.70 16.22 3.26
N ASP A 205 12.38 16.56 2.16
CA ASP A 205 12.18 17.80 1.45
C ASP A 205 11.62 17.62 0.03
N TYR A 206 11.49 18.73 -0.70
CA TYR A 206 10.96 18.73 -2.06
C TYR A 206 11.91 18.10 -3.08
N ASN A 207 13.23 18.23 -2.85
CA ASN A 207 14.24 17.63 -3.72
C ASN A 207 14.24 16.11 -3.56
N ASP A 208 13.98 15.58 -2.37
CA ASP A 208 13.79 14.15 -2.16
C ASP A 208 12.67 13.60 -3.05
N VAL A 209 11.58 14.34 -3.21
CA VAL A 209 10.47 13.97 -4.10
C VAL A 209 10.93 13.94 -5.56
N ILE A 210 11.54 15.03 -6.04
CA ILE A 210 12.02 15.11 -7.44
C ILE A 210 13.02 13.98 -7.73
N GLU A 211 14.02 13.80 -6.87
CA GLU A 211 15.04 12.79 -7.04
C GLU A 211 14.45 11.38 -7.03
N SER A 212 13.52 11.08 -6.11
CA SER A 212 12.87 9.78 -6.05
C SER A 212 12.08 9.44 -7.31
N PHE A 213 11.40 10.44 -7.91
CA PHE A 213 10.69 10.28 -9.17
C PHE A 213 11.66 10.00 -10.31
N GLN A 214 12.73 10.80 -10.42
CA GLN A 214 13.73 10.66 -11.48
C GLN A 214 14.39 9.28 -11.44
N ILE A 215 14.95 8.89 -10.28
CA ILE A 215 15.64 7.60 -10.11
C ILE A 215 14.70 6.43 -10.40
N SER A 216 13.46 6.50 -9.91
CA SER A 216 12.47 5.44 -10.13
C SER A 216 12.12 5.30 -11.61
N LYS A 217 11.89 6.41 -12.33
CA LYS A 217 11.60 6.39 -13.77
C LYS A 217 12.77 5.86 -14.59
N ASP A 218 13.98 6.33 -14.32
CA ASP A 218 15.20 5.88 -15.01
C ASP A 218 15.46 4.39 -14.80
N SER A 219 14.94 3.83 -13.70
CA SER A 219 15.03 2.41 -13.36
C SER A 219 13.85 1.57 -13.87
N GLY A 220 12.89 2.18 -14.58
CA GLY A 220 11.74 1.49 -15.17
C GLY A 220 10.59 1.18 -14.20
N TYR A 221 10.54 1.82 -13.03
CA TYR A 221 9.43 1.64 -12.10
C TYR A 221 8.16 2.33 -12.55
N LYS A 222 7.03 1.66 -12.31
CA LYS A 222 5.73 2.33 -12.22
C LYS A 222 5.68 3.13 -10.92
N ILE A 223 5.21 4.36 -10.97
CA ILE A 223 5.16 5.27 -9.83
C ILE A 223 3.72 5.58 -9.45
N VAL A 224 3.38 5.33 -8.19
CA VAL A 224 2.15 5.84 -7.56
C VAL A 224 2.52 7.02 -6.67
N ALA A 225 1.97 8.20 -6.94
CA ALA A 225 2.07 9.32 -6.00
C ALA A 225 0.96 9.20 -4.96
N HIS A 226 1.32 9.27 -3.67
CA HIS A 226 0.34 9.49 -2.60
C HIS A 226 0.24 10.98 -2.34
N MET A 227 -0.95 11.55 -2.46
CA MET A 227 -1.24 12.95 -2.19
C MET A 227 -2.30 13.08 -1.10
N MET A 228 -2.15 14.07 -0.23
CA MET A 228 -3.01 14.31 0.92
C MET A 228 -3.54 15.75 0.93
N PRO A 229 -4.67 16.02 0.27
CA PRO A 229 -5.27 17.36 0.33
C PRO A 229 -5.80 17.67 1.73
N GLY A 230 -5.78 18.96 2.08
CA GLY A 230 -6.24 19.46 3.38
C GLY A 230 -5.25 19.29 4.53
N LEU A 231 -3.96 19.13 4.27
CA LEU A 231 -2.93 19.21 5.32
C LEU A 231 -2.84 20.64 5.91
N PRO A 232 -2.28 20.82 7.12
CA PRO A 232 -2.14 22.15 7.71
C PRO A 232 -1.44 23.16 6.78
N THR A 233 -1.91 24.40 6.79
CA THR A 233 -1.38 25.55 6.02
C THR A 233 -1.61 25.52 4.50
N ILE A 234 -2.29 24.50 3.96
CA ILE A 234 -2.70 24.44 2.55
C ILE A 234 -4.15 24.92 2.40
N THR A 235 -4.46 25.48 1.23
CA THR A 235 -5.83 25.88 0.86
C THR A 235 -6.37 24.99 -0.26
N PRO A 236 -7.69 24.86 -0.44
CA PRO A 236 -8.26 24.05 -1.52
C PRO A 236 -7.71 24.42 -2.91
N LYS A 237 -7.48 25.72 -3.14
CA LYS A 237 -6.88 26.21 -4.39
C LYS A 237 -5.44 25.69 -4.57
N GLU A 238 -4.63 25.76 -3.51
CA GLU A 238 -3.25 25.28 -3.57
C GLU A 238 -3.17 23.76 -3.75
N ASP A 239 -4.05 22.97 -3.11
CA ASP A 239 -4.13 21.54 -3.38
C ASP A 239 -4.45 21.26 -4.87
N ILE A 240 -5.39 21.99 -5.46
CA ILE A 240 -5.72 21.87 -6.89
C ILE A 240 -4.50 22.23 -7.76
N ASP A 241 -3.77 23.28 -7.41
CA ASP A 241 -2.56 23.70 -8.12
C ASP A 241 -1.41 22.68 -7.95
N ASP A 242 -1.29 22.04 -6.77
CA ASP A 242 -0.38 20.92 -6.51
C ASP A 242 -0.67 19.74 -7.45
N PHE A 243 -1.94 19.35 -7.60
CA PHE A 243 -2.31 18.29 -8.55
C PHE A 243 -2.01 18.67 -9.99
N LYS A 244 -2.33 19.90 -10.41
CA LYS A 244 -1.98 20.38 -11.76
C LYS A 244 -0.47 20.34 -11.98
N LYS A 245 0.33 20.76 -10.99
CA LYS A 245 1.79 20.70 -11.07
C LYS A 245 2.28 19.26 -11.17
N LEU A 246 1.77 18.35 -10.32
CA LEU A 246 2.12 16.93 -10.30
C LEU A 246 1.96 16.25 -11.68
N PHE A 247 0.96 16.66 -12.46
CA PHE A 247 0.70 16.09 -13.79
C PHE A 247 1.36 16.84 -14.96
N ASN A 248 1.66 18.13 -14.83
CA ASN A 248 2.18 18.94 -15.94
C ASN A 248 3.69 19.15 -15.90
N ASP A 249 4.29 19.26 -14.72
CA ASP A 249 5.72 19.47 -14.53
C ASP A 249 6.51 18.21 -14.91
N SER A 250 7.58 18.36 -15.70
CA SER A 250 8.41 17.24 -16.16
C SER A 250 9.14 16.52 -15.04
N ASN A 251 9.37 17.17 -13.91
CA ASN A 251 10.00 16.56 -12.74
C ASN A 251 9.08 15.52 -12.06
N PHE A 252 7.79 15.53 -12.37
CA PHE A 252 6.80 14.60 -11.81
C PHE A 252 6.18 13.75 -12.93
N LYS A 253 4.85 13.67 -13.01
CA LYS A 253 4.07 12.76 -13.88
C LYS A 253 4.09 11.31 -13.38
N PRO A 254 3.49 11.01 -12.22
CA PRO A 254 3.33 9.64 -11.78
C PRO A 254 2.39 8.88 -12.72
N ASP A 255 2.56 7.56 -12.82
CA ASP A 255 1.67 6.70 -13.61
C ASP A 255 0.30 6.51 -12.93
N MET A 256 0.28 6.65 -11.61
CA MET A 256 -0.87 6.42 -10.75
C MET A 256 -0.94 7.43 -9.61
N LEU A 257 -2.15 7.69 -9.13
CA LEU A 257 -2.40 8.60 -8.02
C LEU A 257 -3.24 7.90 -6.95
N LYS A 258 -2.83 8.01 -5.68
CA LYS A 258 -3.66 7.71 -4.51
C LYS A 258 -3.90 9.00 -3.74
N ILE A 259 -5.17 9.37 -3.58
CA ILE A 259 -5.58 10.58 -2.88
C ILE A 259 -6.14 10.19 -1.51
N TYR A 260 -5.57 10.77 -0.46
CA TYR A 260 -6.00 10.56 0.93
C TYR A 260 -6.36 11.90 1.55
N PRO A 261 -7.65 12.28 1.59
CA PRO A 261 -8.10 13.44 2.36
C PRO A 261 -7.50 13.42 3.78
N SER A 262 -6.94 14.55 4.22
CA SER A 262 -6.41 14.70 5.58
C SER A 262 -7.51 14.44 6.62
N LEU A 263 -7.24 13.55 7.58
CA LEU A 263 -8.19 13.17 8.63
C LEU A 263 -7.68 13.61 10.00
N VAL A 264 -8.60 14.10 10.83
CA VAL A 264 -8.35 14.38 12.25
C VAL A 264 -8.60 13.10 13.04
N LEU A 265 -7.52 12.44 13.47
CA LEU A 265 -7.60 11.18 14.21
C LEU A 265 -7.14 11.38 15.65
N GLU A 266 -7.90 10.84 16.61
CA GLU A 266 -7.52 10.85 18.03
C GLU A 266 -6.08 10.33 18.25
N ASN A 267 -5.43 10.84 19.29
CA ASN A 267 -4.04 10.50 19.65
C ASN A 267 -2.98 10.91 18.63
N THR A 268 -3.29 11.88 17.75
CA THR A 268 -2.32 12.50 16.84
C THR A 268 -2.01 13.94 17.25
N ALA A 269 -0.85 14.46 16.84
CA ALA A 269 -0.54 15.88 17.08
C ALA A 269 -1.51 16.79 16.30
N LEU A 270 -1.94 16.37 15.11
CA LEU A 270 -2.94 17.08 14.31
C LEU A 270 -4.29 17.20 15.04
N TYR A 271 -4.69 16.18 15.81
CA TYR A 271 -5.88 16.25 16.67
C TYR A 271 -5.72 17.29 17.79
N ASN A 272 -4.56 17.37 18.41
CA ASN A 272 -4.31 18.40 19.41
C ASN A 272 -4.39 19.82 18.80
N ASP A 273 -3.87 20.01 17.59
CA ASP A 273 -3.99 21.27 16.86
C ASP A 273 -5.44 21.59 16.49
N PHE A 274 -6.24 20.60 16.12
CA PHE A 274 -7.67 20.76 15.87
C PHE A 274 -8.42 21.22 17.13
N ILE A 275 -8.22 20.55 18.27
CA ILE A 275 -8.86 20.91 19.55
C ILE A 275 -8.44 22.31 20.00
N ALA A 276 -7.17 22.66 19.77
CA ALA A 276 -6.63 24.01 20.05
C ALA A 276 -7.06 25.07 19.02
N LYS A 277 -7.88 24.72 18.02
CA LYS A 277 -8.31 25.59 16.90
C LYS A 277 -7.15 26.18 16.08
N LYS A 278 -5.99 25.50 16.07
CA LYS A 278 -4.83 25.83 15.23
C LYS A 278 -4.91 25.19 13.84
N TYR A 279 -5.74 24.16 13.70
CA TYR A 279 -6.03 23.49 12.44
C TYR A 279 -7.55 23.35 12.28
N THR A 280 -8.04 23.60 11.07
CA THR A 280 -9.45 23.36 10.69
C THR A 280 -9.42 22.50 9.43
N PRO A 281 -9.98 21.27 9.47
CA PRO A 281 -10.07 20.45 8.27
C PRO A 281 -11.03 21.09 7.27
N TYR A 282 -10.87 20.74 6.00
CA TYR A 282 -11.82 21.14 4.97
C TYR A 282 -13.22 20.63 5.29
N SER A 283 -14.22 21.42 4.90
CA SER A 283 -15.59 20.94 4.75
C SER A 283 -15.69 19.90 3.64
N ASP A 284 -16.76 19.10 3.67
CA ASP A 284 -17.04 18.12 2.62
C ASP A 284 -17.16 18.78 1.24
N GLU A 285 -17.72 19.99 1.16
CA GLU A 285 -17.84 20.75 -0.09
C GLU A 285 -16.48 21.18 -0.65
N GLU A 286 -15.59 21.70 0.22
CA GLU A 286 -14.22 22.07 -0.18
C GLU A 286 -13.44 20.85 -0.66
N MET A 287 -13.51 19.73 0.06
CA MET A 287 -12.84 18.49 -0.33
C MET A 287 -13.40 17.93 -1.64
N LEU A 288 -14.73 17.95 -1.82
CA LEU A 288 -15.36 17.52 -3.07
C LEU A 288 -14.94 18.38 -4.25
N ASN A 289 -14.82 19.70 -4.05
CA ASN A 289 -14.31 20.61 -5.06
C ASN A 289 -12.86 20.23 -5.46
N VAL A 290 -11.96 20.05 -4.49
CA VAL A 290 -10.58 19.63 -4.76
C VAL A 290 -10.54 18.32 -5.56
N LEU A 291 -11.29 17.30 -5.13
CA LEU A 291 -11.31 15.99 -5.78
C LEU A 291 -11.90 16.04 -7.20
N THR A 292 -12.88 16.91 -7.43
CA THR A 292 -13.52 17.08 -8.74
C THR A 292 -12.59 17.81 -9.71
N GLU A 293 -11.99 18.92 -9.29
CA GLU A 293 -11.03 19.66 -10.11
C GLU A 293 -9.77 18.85 -10.42
N THR A 294 -9.32 18.00 -9.50
CA THR A 294 -8.17 17.09 -9.69
C THR A 294 -8.40 16.06 -10.81
N LYS A 295 -9.67 15.70 -11.06
CA LYS A 295 -10.05 14.67 -12.05
C LYS A 295 -10.42 15.24 -13.42
N LYS A 296 -10.34 16.56 -13.61
CA LYS A 296 -10.52 17.22 -14.90
C LYS A 296 -9.23 17.13 -15.72
#